data_AF-A0A8C3SHZ6-F1
#
_entry.id   AF-A0A8C3SHZ6-F1
#
_cell.length_a   1.000
_cell.length_b   1.000
_cell.length_c   1.000
_cell.angle_alpha   90.00
_cell.angle_beta   90.00
_cell.angle_gamma   90.00
#
_symmetry.space_group_name_H-M   'P 1'
#
loop_
_entity.id
_entity.type
_entity.pdbx_description
1 polymer ?
#
loop_
_entity_poly.entity_id
_entity_poly.type
_entity_poly.pdbx_seq_one_letter_code
_entity_poly.pdbx_strand_id
1 'polypeptide(L)'
;RKGREVLPPPSNLHYSFGQLCKLKWTWNPAEGIHSGCDLKYCSEILINGIPQDNRVSVSLNEEVHFRVRSECKSDNTSEPSNWVKISTPPKGAAGTAAVGINCTWHDLEYMVCTWLPGQNANASTNYTLYYWYEGLGNHQQCQNYIYGENFGCNFSLSIPNSTNGLFLTGMYFNHIIHVKINFVQKIGFFSISVKPGPPRIVTVSMIRDEIHIEWQKPGTFPPNCLAYQVEFKDSKSDFVQLYDIKQSNKTWLKILIYPQIPDPRKIIKRMFGEQIEDSQVSICLLAVK
;
A
#
# COMPACT_ATOMS: atom_id res chain seq x y z
N ARG A 1 -11.16 20.87 54.49
CA ARG A 1 -11.26 20.49 53.06
C ARG A 1 -11.64 19.02 53.01
N LYS A 2 -12.88 18.66 52.63
CA LYS A 2 -13.23 17.25 52.39
C LYS A 2 -12.33 16.77 51.24
N GLY A 3 -11.54 15.73 51.46
CA GLY A 3 -10.76 15.10 50.39
C GLY A 3 -11.71 14.59 49.33
N ARG A 4 -11.35 14.75 48.06
CA ARG A 4 -12.10 14.15 46.96
C ARG A 4 -12.02 12.63 47.08
N GLU A 5 -13.12 11.95 46.82
CA GLU A 5 -13.17 10.49 46.94
C GLU A 5 -12.57 9.87 45.67
N VAL A 6 -11.57 9.01 45.82
CA VAL A 6 -10.91 8.35 44.69
C VAL A 6 -11.72 7.12 44.29
N LEU A 7 -12.08 7.03 43.00
CA LEU A 7 -12.87 5.90 42.51
C LEU A 7 -12.11 4.57 42.57
N PRO A 8 -12.82 3.45 42.77
CA PRO A 8 -12.24 2.13 42.68
C PRO A 8 -11.82 1.80 41.22
N PRO A 9 -10.68 1.13 41.02
CA PRO A 9 -10.25 0.72 39.69
C PRO A 9 -11.05 -0.48 39.16
N PRO A 10 -11.13 -0.66 37.83
CA PRO A 10 -11.69 -1.87 37.24
C PRO A 10 -10.83 -3.10 37.58
N SER A 11 -11.42 -4.30 37.55
CA SER A 11 -10.73 -5.55 37.90
C SER A 11 -10.68 -6.52 36.72
N ASN A 12 -9.90 -7.60 36.84
CA ASN A 12 -9.83 -8.70 35.87
C ASN A 12 -9.57 -8.24 34.42
N LEU A 13 -8.63 -7.31 34.24
CA LEU A 13 -8.21 -6.88 32.91
C LEU A 13 -7.58 -8.05 32.15
N HIS A 14 -8.17 -8.41 31.03
CA HIS A 14 -7.76 -9.53 30.19
C HIS A 14 -7.70 -9.08 28.72
N TYR A 15 -6.79 -9.66 27.94
CA TYR A 15 -6.73 -9.46 26.50
C TYR A 15 -6.77 -10.78 25.74
N SER A 16 -7.28 -10.71 24.53
CA SER A 16 -7.35 -11.82 23.59
C SER A 16 -7.11 -11.30 22.18
N PHE A 17 -6.46 -12.10 21.36
CA PHE A 17 -6.30 -11.81 19.95
C PHE A 17 -7.46 -12.45 19.19
N GLY A 18 -8.26 -11.61 18.54
CA GLY A 18 -9.20 -12.06 17.52
C GLY A 18 -8.48 -12.36 16.21
N GLN A 19 -9.25 -12.67 15.17
CA GLN A 19 -8.70 -12.80 13.83
C GLN A 19 -7.98 -11.51 13.41
N LEU A 20 -6.85 -11.65 12.72
CA LEU A 20 -6.17 -10.55 12.01
C LEU A 20 -5.67 -9.44 12.92
N CYS A 21 -5.20 -9.80 14.11
CA CYS A 21 -4.56 -8.85 15.01
C CYS A 21 -5.54 -7.78 15.54
N LYS A 22 -6.85 -8.08 15.48
CA LYS A 22 -7.85 -7.38 16.27
C LYS A 22 -7.65 -7.77 17.72
N LEU A 23 -7.06 -6.88 18.50
CA LEU A 23 -6.96 -7.08 19.93
C LEU A 23 -8.31 -6.77 20.57
N LYS A 24 -8.83 -7.73 21.33
CA LYS A 24 -9.98 -7.55 22.21
C LYS A 24 -9.50 -7.59 23.64
N TRP A 25 -9.79 -6.54 24.39
CA TRP A 25 -9.44 -6.41 25.79
C TRP A 25 -10.69 -6.08 26.58
N THR A 26 -10.81 -6.67 27.75
CA THR A 26 -12.02 -6.67 28.58
C THR A 26 -11.64 -6.57 30.05
N TRP A 27 -12.50 -5.95 30.83
CA TRP A 27 -12.36 -5.83 32.28
C TRP A 27 -13.72 -5.97 32.94
N ASN A 28 -13.70 -6.29 34.23
CA ASN A 28 -14.87 -6.25 35.08
C ASN A 28 -15.11 -4.82 35.58
N PRO A 29 -16.38 -4.40 35.73
CA PRO A 29 -16.70 -3.10 36.30
C PRO A 29 -16.13 -2.93 37.71
N ALA A 30 -15.84 -1.68 38.09
CA ALA A 30 -15.36 -1.36 39.42
C ALA A 30 -16.49 -1.51 40.44
N GLU A 31 -16.20 -2.17 41.57
CA GLU A 31 -17.17 -2.44 42.64
C GLU A 31 -17.16 -1.32 43.69
N GLY A 32 -18.28 -1.13 44.40
CA GLY A 32 -18.37 -0.13 45.47
C GLY A 32 -18.60 1.31 44.99
N ILE A 33 -19.25 1.49 43.84
CA ILE A 33 -19.55 2.82 43.29
C ILE A 33 -20.87 3.38 43.86
N HIS A 34 -20.82 4.65 44.26
CA HIS A 34 -21.98 5.39 44.76
C HIS A 34 -23.05 5.60 43.68
N SER A 35 -24.33 5.56 44.07
CA SER A 35 -25.48 5.66 43.17
C SER A 35 -25.62 6.98 42.39
N GLY A 36 -24.84 8.01 42.74
CA GLY A 36 -24.80 9.30 42.03
C GLY A 36 -23.80 9.37 40.87
N CYS A 37 -23.02 8.30 40.64
CA CYS A 37 -21.96 8.30 39.63
C CYS A 37 -22.36 7.63 38.32
N ASP A 38 -22.34 8.38 37.21
CA ASP A 38 -22.35 7.83 35.84
C ASP A 38 -20.94 7.30 35.49
N LEU A 39 -20.71 6.03 35.83
CA LEU A 39 -19.43 5.33 35.67
C LEU A 39 -19.04 5.19 34.19
N LYS A 40 -17.83 5.65 33.85
CA LYS A 40 -17.20 5.52 32.55
C LYS A 40 -15.77 5.01 32.68
N TYR A 41 -15.19 4.66 31.53
CA TYR A 41 -13.82 4.18 31.46
C TYR A 41 -13.03 5.02 30.47
N CYS A 42 -11.85 5.44 30.92
CA CYS A 42 -10.82 5.99 30.06
C CYS A 42 -9.78 4.90 29.81
N SER A 43 -9.46 4.67 28.54
CA SER A 43 -8.63 3.56 28.09
C SER A 43 -7.59 4.05 27.10
N GLU A 44 -6.34 3.64 27.29
CA GLU A 44 -5.21 4.05 26.46
C GLU A 44 -4.35 2.86 26.06
N ILE A 45 -3.82 2.93 24.83
CA ILE A 45 -2.83 1.99 24.29
C ILE A 45 -1.50 2.73 24.23
N LEU A 46 -0.46 2.19 24.85
CA LEU A 46 0.89 2.75 24.85
C LEU A 46 1.84 1.79 24.13
N ILE A 47 2.53 2.29 23.12
CA ILE A 47 3.64 1.58 22.44
C ILE A 47 4.90 2.38 22.70
N ASN A 48 5.93 1.78 23.31
CA ASN A 48 7.14 2.47 23.76
C ASN A 48 6.85 3.75 24.59
N GLY A 49 5.75 3.73 25.37
CA GLY A 49 5.31 4.87 26.19
C GLY A 49 4.53 5.96 25.44
N ILE A 50 4.27 5.81 24.14
CA ILE A 50 3.53 6.79 23.32
C ILE A 50 2.07 6.36 23.18
N PRO A 51 1.09 7.21 23.55
CA PRO A 51 -0.33 6.95 23.35
C PRO A 51 -0.69 6.77 21.87
N GLN A 52 -1.43 5.72 21.56
CA GLN A 52 -1.96 5.42 20.23
C GLN A 52 -3.47 5.66 20.18
N ASP A 53 -3.99 6.01 19.00
CA ASP A 53 -5.43 6.12 18.76
C ASP A 53 -6.10 4.74 18.88
N ASN A 54 -7.28 4.69 19.51
CA ASN A 54 -8.02 3.46 19.84
C ASN A 54 -8.51 2.67 18.61
N ARG A 55 -8.38 3.23 17.39
CA ARG A 55 -8.69 2.55 16.12
C ARG A 55 -7.48 1.86 15.47
N VAL A 56 -6.31 1.87 16.13
CA VAL A 56 -5.07 1.37 15.57
C VAL A 56 -4.93 -0.14 15.76
N SER A 57 -4.72 -0.86 14.67
CA SER A 57 -4.25 -2.26 14.72
C SER A 57 -2.80 -2.24 15.19
N VAL A 58 -2.53 -2.92 16.30
CA VAL A 58 -1.26 -2.83 17.01
C VAL A 58 -0.23 -3.78 16.39
N SER A 59 0.98 -3.29 16.10
CA SER A 59 2.14 -4.11 15.74
C SER A 59 2.69 -4.80 16.98
N LEU A 60 2.77 -6.13 16.99
CA LEU A 60 3.15 -6.95 18.16
C LEU A 60 4.65 -7.21 18.27
N ASN A 61 5.46 -6.42 17.58
CA ASN A 61 6.93 -6.53 17.62
C ASN A 61 7.50 -5.98 18.92
N GLU A 62 6.75 -5.07 19.54
CA GLU A 62 7.14 -4.33 20.74
C GLU A 62 6.21 -4.70 21.89
N GLU A 63 6.65 -4.41 23.12
CA GLU A 63 5.77 -4.53 24.27
C GLU A 63 4.71 -3.43 24.18
N VAL A 64 3.45 -3.86 24.19
CA VAL A 64 2.31 -2.95 24.14
C VAL A 64 1.65 -2.96 25.51
N HIS A 65 1.50 -1.77 26.09
CA HIS A 65 0.82 -1.60 27.37
C HIS A 65 -0.59 -1.08 27.13
N PHE A 66 -1.55 -1.79 27.69
CA PHE A 66 -2.95 -1.40 27.71
C PHE A 66 -3.28 -0.95 29.11
N ARG A 67 -3.83 0.25 29.25
CA ARG A 67 -4.27 0.74 30.56
C ARG A 67 -5.68 1.27 30.52
N VAL A 68 -6.42 1.02 31.61
CA VAL A 68 -7.79 1.48 31.79
C VAL A 68 -7.98 1.99 33.22
N ARG A 69 -8.82 3.01 33.38
CA ARG A 69 -9.23 3.54 34.68
C ARG A 69 -10.71 3.93 34.69
N SER A 70 -11.30 3.97 35.87
CA SER A 70 -12.67 4.43 36.11
C SER A 70 -12.72 5.95 36.19
N GLU A 71 -13.73 6.55 35.57
CA GLU A 71 -14.04 7.98 35.63
C GLU A 71 -15.53 8.19 35.87
N CYS A 72 -15.91 9.29 36.52
CA CYS A 72 -17.31 9.65 36.74
C CYS A 72 -17.67 10.88 35.91
N LYS A 73 -18.70 10.77 35.06
CA LYS A 73 -19.07 11.89 34.17
C LYS A 73 -19.82 13.02 34.89
N SER A 74 -20.63 12.67 35.89
CA SER A 74 -21.59 13.58 36.54
C SER A 74 -21.11 14.16 37.86
N ASP A 75 -19.95 13.74 38.37
CA ASP A 75 -19.45 14.16 39.68
C ASP A 75 -18.10 14.87 39.57
N ASN A 76 -18.08 16.16 39.93
CA ASN A 76 -16.86 16.98 40.01
C ASN A 76 -16.11 16.80 41.35
N THR A 77 -16.63 15.96 42.25
CA THR A 77 -16.07 15.73 43.60
C THR A 77 -15.30 14.42 43.73
N SER A 78 -15.40 13.52 42.75
CA SER A 78 -14.64 12.27 42.70
C SER A 78 -13.37 12.42 41.86
N GLU A 79 -12.28 11.81 42.29
CA GLU A 79 -11.05 11.69 41.50
C GLU A 79 -11.04 10.35 40.72
N PRO A 80 -10.50 10.33 39.48
CA PRO A 80 -10.36 9.10 38.72
C PRO A 80 -9.60 8.02 39.48
N SER A 81 -9.91 6.75 39.18
CA SER A 81 -9.17 5.65 39.79
C SER A 81 -7.71 5.63 39.34
N ASN A 82 -6.88 4.91 40.08
CA ASN A 82 -5.57 4.49 39.58
C ASN A 82 -5.71 3.68 38.29
N TRP A 83 -4.67 3.75 37.44
CA TRP A 83 -4.60 2.98 36.20
C TRP A 83 -4.35 1.50 36.49
N VAL A 84 -5.12 0.63 35.84
CA VAL A 84 -4.84 -0.80 35.77
C VAL A 84 -4.24 -1.08 34.41
N LYS A 85 -3.12 -1.83 34.39
CA LYS A 85 -2.34 -2.07 33.18
C LYS A 85 -2.15 -3.57 32.91
N ILE A 86 -2.15 -3.94 31.63
CA ILE A 86 -1.75 -5.25 31.13
C ILE A 86 -0.79 -5.06 29.95
N SER A 87 0.26 -5.87 29.88
CA SER A 87 1.23 -5.85 28.78
C SER A 87 1.09 -7.10 27.93
N THR A 88 1.31 -6.98 26.63
CA THR A 88 1.57 -8.14 25.77
C THR A 88 3.08 -8.38 25.68
N PRO A 89 3.61 -9.58 25.98
CA PRO A 89 5.02 -9.84 25.81
C PRO A 89 5.39 -9.77 24.32
N PRO A 90 6.57 -9.21 23.96
CA PRO A 90 7.05 -9.24 22.59
C PRO A 90 7.21 -10.70 22.16
N LYS A 91 6.63 -11.06 21.01
CA LYS A 91 6.73 -12.41 20.49
C LYS A 91 7.98 -12.52 19.64
N GLY A 92 8.92 -13.39 20.05
CA GLY A 92 10.11 -13.72 19.28
C GLY A 92 11.41 -13.13 19.80
N ALA A 93 12.53 -13.63 19.28
CA ALA A 93 13.85 -13.13 19.63
C ALA A 93 14.09 -11.76 18.98
N ALA A 94 14.69 -10.84 19.73
CA ALA A 94 14.97 -9.50 19.26
C ALA A 94 15.81 -9.51 17.96
N GLY A 95 15.39 -8.72 16.97
CA GLY A 95 16.08 -8.58 15.69
C GLY A 95 15.86 -9.73 14.69
N THR A 96 14.99 -10.71 14.98
CA THR A 96 14.64 -11.79 14.04
C THR A 96 13.49 -11.45 13.09
N ALA A 97 12.81 -10.33 13.34
CA ALA A 97 11.69 -9.85 12.54
C ALA A 97 12.10 -9.47 11.11
N ALA A 98 11.23 -9.75 10.14
CA ALA A 98 11.37 -9.23 8.77
C ALA A 98 11.36 -7.68 8.77
N VAL A 99 12.22 -7.08 7.96
CA VAL A 99 12.36 -5.62 7.87
C VAL A 99 12.19 -5.14 6.43
N GLY A 100 11.86 -3.85 6.26
CA GLY A 100 11.75 -3.23 4.93
C GLY A 100 10.64 -3.82 4.05
N ILE A 101 9.52 -4.21 4.65
CA ILE A 101 8.39 -4.77 3.89
C ILE A 101 7.85 -3.71 2.93
N ASN A 102 7.82 -4.06 1.64
CA ASN A 102 7.29 -3.23 0.56
C ASN A 102 6.29 -4.04 -0.26
N CYS A 103 5.11 -3.49 -0.54
CA CYS A 103 4.08 -4.13 -1.34
C CYS A 103 3.64 -3.24 -2.48
N THR A 104 3.59 -3.81 -3.69
CA THR A 104 3.13 -3.15 -4.91
C THR A 104 1.95 -3.90 -5.51
N TRP A 105 0.87 -3.18 -5.79
CA TRP A 105 -0.31 -3.71 -6.45
C TRP A 105 -0.20 -3.52 -7.96
N HIS A 106 0.04 -4.61 -8.67
CA HIS A 106 0.23 -4.63 -10.11
C HIS A 106 -1.12 -4.76 -10.81
N ASP A 107 -1.36 -3.87 -11.77
CA ASP A 107 -2.52 -3.88 -12.68
C ASP A 107 -3.92 -3.90 -12.03
N LEU A 108 -3.97 -3.67 -10.71
CA LEU A 108 -5.14 -3.96 -9.86
C LEU A 108 -5.58 -5.44 -9.85
N GLU A 109 -4.65 -6.36 -10.15
CA GLU A 109 -4.92 -7.79 -10.32
C GLU A 109 -4.15 -8.68 -9.34
N TYR A 110 -2.92 -8.33 -9.00
CA TYR A 110 -2.09 -9.11 -8.08
C TYR A 110 -1.13 -8.23 -7.28
N MET A 111 -0.83 -8.67 -6.07
CA MET A 111 0.09 -7.98 -5.17
C MET A 111 1.43 -8.70 -5.18
N VAL A 112 2.51 -7.92 -5.18
CA VAL A 112 3.87 -8.42 -4.92
C VAL A 112 4.39 -7.73 -3.67
N CYS A 113 4.70 -8.51 -2.65
CA CYS A 113 5.32 -8.02 -1.43
C CYS A 113 6.74 -8.58 -1.30
N THR A 114 7.69 -7.75 -0.89
CA THR A 114 9.08 -8.11 -0.67
C THR A 114 9.57 -7.60 0.67
N TRP A 115 10.50 -8.31 1.31
CA TRP A 115 11.09 -7.94 2.59
C TRP A 115 12.50 -8.51 2.73
N LEU A 116 13.24 -7.95 3.68
CA LEU A 116 14.56 -8.40 4.08
C LEU A 116 14.47 -9.28 5.33
N PRO A 117 15.40 -10.24 5.50
CA PRO A 117 15.52 -10.96 6.74
C PRO A 117 15.90 -10.02 7.90
N GLY A 118 15.46 -10.35 9.11
CA GLY A 118 15.92 -9.65 10.31
C GLY A 118 17.42 -9.78 10.50
N GLN A 119 18.06 -8.76 11.09
CA GLN A 119 19.50 -8.74 11.33
C GLN A 119 19.99 -9.96 12.13
N ASN A 120 19.18 -10.45 13.06
CA ASN A 120 19.50 -11.61 13.91
C ASN A 120 18.78 -12.89 13.43
N ALA A 121 18.14 -12.88 12.26
CA ALA A 121 17.50 -14.05 11.70
C ALA A 121 18.57 -15.04 11.21
N ASN A 122 18.36 -16.33 11.46
CA ASN A 122 19.26 -17.38 10.97
C ASN A 122 19.19 -17.48 9.43
N ALA A 123 20.26 -17.89 8.77
CA ALA A 123 20.27 -18.16 7.33
C ALA A 123 19.25 -19.25 6.91
N SER A 124 18.88 -20.16 7.81
CA SER A 124 17.84 -21.18 7.58
C SER A 124 16.41 -20.70 7.88
N THR A 125 16.23 -19.40 8.15
CA THR A 125 14.91 -18.82 8.40
C THR A 125 14.08 -18.81 7.13
N ASN A 126 12.90 -19.44 7.19
CA ASN A 126 11.86 -19.28 6.18
C ASN A 126 10.77 -18.36 6.71
N TYR A 127 10.21 -17.53 5.83
CA TYR A 127 9.14 -16.59 6.12
C TYR A 127 7.85 -17.06 5.43
N THR A 128 6.74 -17.12 6.18
CA THR A 128 5.44 -17.55 5.62
C THR A 128 4.43 -16.42 5.64
N LEU A 129 4.19 -15.74 4.51
CA LEU A 129 3.26 -14.62 4.41
C LEU A 129 1.78 -15.05 4.52
N TYR A 130 1.02 -14.40 5.41
CA TYR A 130 -0.45 -14.38 5.36
C TYR A 130 -0.97 -12.99 5.03
N TYR A 131 -2.11 -12.89 4.38
CA TYR A 131 -2.74 -11.62 4.03
C TYR A 131 -4.26 -11.68 4.26
N TRP A 132 -4.86 -10.51 4.40
CA TRP A 132 -6.30 -10.35 4.51
C TRP A 132 -6.73 -8.97 4.03
N TYR A 133 -7.92 -8.88 3.47
CA TYR A 133 -8.59 -7.64 3.11
C TYR A 133 -10.09 -7.72 3.39
N GLU A 134 -10.74 -6.57 3.44
CA GLU A 134 -12.20 -6.50 3.62
C GLU A 134 -12.93 -7.20 2.46
N GLY A 135 -13.80 -8.15 2.79
CA GLY A 135 -14.45 -9.07 1.84
C GLY A 135 -13.85 -10.48 1.84
N LEU A 136 -12.62 -10.65 2.35
CA LEU A 136 -12.03 -11.97 2.58
C LEU A 136 -12.56 -12.51 3.92
N GLY A 137 -13.32 -13.62 3.92
CA GLY A 137 -13.92 -14.15 5.15
C GLY A 137 -12.89 -14.53 6.24
N ASN A 138 -11.71 -15.00 5.83
CA ASN A 138 -10.60 -15.39 6.70
C ASN A 138 -9.26 -14.98 6.06
N HIS A 139 -8.17 -14.88 6.85
CA HIS A 139 -6.82 -14.71 6.29
C HIS A 139 -6.46 -15.85 5.34
N GLN A 140 -5.66 -15.53 4.34
CA GLN A 140 -5.13 -16.50 3.38
C GLN A 140 -3.61 -16.54 3.49
N GLN A 141 -3.05 -17.73 3.31
CA GLN A 141 -1.60 -17.89 3.20
C GLN A 141 -1.18 -17.68 1.75
N CYS A 142 -0.16 -16.87 1.55
CA CYS A 142 0.47 -16.71 0.25
C CYS A 142 1.18 -18.01 -0.15
N GLN A 143 1.05 -18.42 -1.41
CA GLN A 143 1.55 -19.69 -1.93
C GLN A 143 2.76 -19.51 -2.85
N ASN A 144 2.88 -18.37 -3.53
CA ASN A 144 3.88 -18.15 -4.56
C ASN A 144 5.03 -17.30 -4.02
N TYR A 145 5.97 -17.95 -3.34
CA TYR A 145 7.14 -17.29 -2.77
C TYR A 145 8.20 -16.98 -3.82
N ILE A 146 8.89 -15.87 -3.60
CA ILE A 146 9.99 -15.38 -4.41
C ILE A 146 11.24 -15.45 -3.53
N TYR A 147 12.28 -16.11 -4.03
CA TYR A 147 13.57 -16.27 -3.36
C TYR A 147 14.67 -15.57 -4.16
N GLY A 148 15.50 -14.80 -3.48
CA GLY A 148 16.60 -14.03 -4.06
C GLY A 148 17.39 -13.34 -2.94
N GLU A 149 17.95 -12.16 -3.21
CA GLU A 149 18.53 -11.30 -2.16
C GLU A 149 17.49 -10.86 -1.13
N ASN A 150 16.24 -10.66 -1.60
CA ASN A 150 15.08 -10.37 -0.77
C ASN A 150 14.13 -11.58 -0.78
N PHE A 151 13.40 -11.77 0.31
CA PHE A 151 12.25 -12.64 0.32
C PHE A 151 11.04 -11.92 -0.26
N GLY A 152 10.15 -12.65 -0.92
CA GLY A 152 8.91 -12.07 -1.40
C GLY A 152 7.80 -13.09 -1.53
N CYS A 153 6.60 -12.58 -1.79
CA CYS A 153 5.48 -13.41 -2.18
C CYS A 153 4.53 -12.65 -3.09
N ASN A 154 3.97 -13.36 -4.07
CA ASN A 154 2.93 -12.83 -4.94
C ASN A 154 1.60 -13.56 -4.71
N PHE A 155 0.49 -12.82 -4.78
CA PHE A 155 -0.85 -13.39 -4.68
C PHE A 155 -1.84 -12.57 -5.49
N SER A 156 -2.82 -13.26 -6.06
CA SER A 156 -3.93 -12.61 -6.78
C SER A 156 -4.77 -11.78 -5.82
N LEU A 157 -5.07 -10.56 -6.24
CA LEU A 157 -5.85 -9.59 -5.49
C LEU A 157 -6.68 -8.78 -6.48
N SER A 158 -7.93 -9.21 -6.68
CA SER A 158 -8.93 -8.47 -7.44
C SER A 158 -10.02 -8.01 -6.47
N ILE A 159 -10.16 -6.70 -6.29
CA ILE A 159 -11.19 -6.15 -5.42
C ILE A 159 -12.42 -5.86 -6.25
N PRO A 160 -13.60 -6.38 -5.89
CA PRO A 160 -14.84 -6.00 -6.53
C PRO A 160 -15.04 -4.48 -6.36
N ASN A 161 -15.50 -3.82 -7.42
CA ASN A 161 -15.66 -2.37 -7.57
C ASN A 161 -16.47 -1.63 -6.47
N SER A 162 -16.96 -2.31 -5.43
CA SER A 162 -17.89 -1.78 -4.42
C SER A 162 -17.35 -1.69 -2.99
N THR A 163 -16.08 -2.03 -2.72
CA THR A 163 -15.54 -1.97 -1.36
C THR A 163 -14.68 -0.73 -1.14
N ASN A 164 -15.22 0.21 -0.35
CA ASN A 164 -14.49 1.33 0.22
C ASN A 164 -13.28 0.82 1.01
N GLY A 165 -12.11 0.87 0.40
CA GLY A 165 -10.83 0.71 1.09
C GLY A 165 -10.37 -0.73 1.19
N LEU A 166 -9.33 -1.06 0.42
CA LEU A 166 -8.46 -2.18 0.75
C LEU A 166 -7.80 -1.92 2.12
N PHE A 167 -8.24 -2.62 3.15
CA PHE A 167 -7.50 -2.71 4.40
C PHE A 167 -6.69 -4.00 4.42
N LEU A 168 -5.46 -3.99 3.88
CA LEU A 168 -4.53 -5.11 4.08
C LEU A 168 -4.16 -5.19 5.56
N THR A 169 -4.88 -6.03 6.29
CA THR A 169 -4.72 -6.14 7.75
C THR A 169 -3.86 -7.35 8.07
N GLY A 170 -2.56 -7.11 8.03
CA GLY A 170 -1.55 -7.98 8.63
C GLY A 170 -0.87 -8.90 7.63
N MET A 171 0.43 -8.67 7.44
CA MET A 171 1.36 -9.67 6.93
C MET A 171 1.92 -10.47 8.11
N TYR A 172 1.54 -11.73 8.24
CA TYR A 172 2.10 -12.65 9.24
C TYR A 172 3.21 -13.49 8.60
N PHE A 173 4.32 -13.77 9.32
CA PHE A 173 5.43 -14.63 8.92
C PHE A 173 5.71 -15.75 9.94
N ASN A 174 5.56 -17.03 9.57
CA ASN A 174 6.02 -18.15 10.43
C ASN A 174 7.46 -18.50 10.10
N HIS A 175 8.28 -18.59 11.16
CA HIS A 175 9.56 -19.28 11.15
C HIS A 175 9.34 -20.79 11.27
N ILE A 176 9.97 -21.61 10.42
CA ILE A 176 9.78 -23.07 10.42
C ILE A 176 10.56 -23.77 11.55
N ILE A 177 11.58 -23.16 12.15
CA ILE A 177 12.34 -23.78 13.26
C ILE A 177 11.90 -23.18 14.61
N HIS A 178 11.10 -23.97 15.35
CA HIS A 178 10.77 -23.96 16.79
C HIS A 178 10.50 -22.66 17.57
N VAL A 179 10.12 -21.55 16.94
CA VAL A 179 9.53 -20.41 17.67
C VAL A 179 8.29 -19.90 16.92
N LYS A 180 7.10 -20.10 17.50
CA LYS A 180 5.82 -19.53 17.03
C LYS A 180 5.83 -18.02 17.28
N ILE A 181 6.52 -17.28 16.43
CA ILE A 181 6.49 -15.83 16.43
C ILE A 181 5.29 -15.41 15.58
N ASN A 182 4.53 -14.41 16.03
CA ASN A 182 3.45 -13.77 15.26
C ASN A 182 3.85 -12.33 14.98
N PHE A 183 4.47 -12.08 13.82
CA PHE A 183 4.83 -10.74 13.37
C PHE A 183 3.62 -10.10 12.68
N VAL A 184 3.28 -8.87 13.04
CA VAL A 184 2.11 -8.17 12.51
C VAL A 184 2.55 -6.78 12.09
N GLN A 185 2.83 -6.57 10.81
CA GLN A 185 2.86 -5.22 10.26
C GLN A 185 1.56 -4.97 9.49
N LYS A 186 0.80 -3.96 9.93
CA LYS A 186 -0.30 -3.40 9.14
C LYS A 186 0.29 -2.45 8.11
N ILE A 187 0.06 -2.74 6.84
CA ILE A 187 0.36 -1.82 5.76
C ILE A 187 -0.94 -1.07 5.47
N GLY A 188 -0.99 0.21 5.84
CA GLY A 188 -2.14 1.06 5.52
C GLY A 188 -2.26 1.27 4.01
N PHE A 189 -3.47 1.51 3.51
CA PHE A 189 -3.74 1.71 2.08
C PHE A 189 -2.80 2.72 1.42
N PHE A 190 -2.53 3.85 2.09
CA PHE A 190 -1.64 4.91 1.60
C PHE A 190 -0.17 4.47 1.46
N SER A 191 0.22 3.33 2.03
CA SER A 191 1.56 2.75 1.91
C SER A 191 1.67 1.73 0.78
N ILE A 192 0.56 1.38 0.11
CA ILE A 192 0.55 0.45 -1.02
C ILE A 192 0.78 1.25 -2.30
N SER A 193 1.87 0.94 -3.00
CA SER A 193 2.13 1.52 -4.31
C SER A 193 1.32 0.78 -5.37
N VAL A 194 0.65 1.50 -6.26
CA VAL A 194 -0.03 0.89 -7.42
C VAL A 194 0.85 1.06 -8.64
N LYS A 195 1.12 -0.04 -9.35
CA LYS A 195 1.92 -0.04 -10.58
C LYS A 195 1.06 -0.57 -11.74
N PRO A 196 0.56 0.32 -12.62
CA PRO A 196 -0.02 -0.09 -13.89
C PRO A 196 1.04 -0.79 -14.75
N GLY A 197 0.62 -1.79 -15.49
CA GLY A 197 1.38 -2.40 -16.57
C GLY A 197 1.47 -1.47 -17.78
N PRO A 198 2.30 -1.82 -18.78
CA PRO A 198 2.45 -1.00 -19.97
C PRO A 198 1.15 -0.98 -20.78
N PRO A 199 0.73 0.18 -21.32
CA PRO A 199 -0.36 0.23 -22.28
C PRO A 199 0.04 -0.50 -23.57
N ARG A 200 -0.94 -1.10 -24.24
CA ARG A 200 -0.70 -1.81 -25.51
C ARG A 200 -1.16 -0.96 -26.68
N ILE A 201 -0.25 -0.61 -27.60
CA ILE A 201 -0.63 0.04 -28.86
C ILE A 201 -1.47 -0.93 -29.69
N VAL A 202 -2.65 -0.48 -30.11
CA VAL A 202 -3.59 -1.26 -30.91
C VAL A 202 -3.45 -0.90 -32.38
N THR A 203 -3.45 0.39 -32.70
CA THR A 203 -3.34 0.88 -34.07
C THR A 203 -2.42 2.09 -34.13
N VAL A 204 -1.67 2.17 -35.24
CA VAL A 204 -0.94 3.36 -35.66
C VAL A 204 -1.25 3.52 -37.13
N SER A 205 -1.84 4.65 -37.51
CA SER A 205 -2.16 4.93 -38.91
C SER A 205 -1.79 6.37 -39.25
N MET A 206 -1.44 6.58 -40.52
CA MET A 206 -1.20 7.90 -41.07
C MET A 206 -2.39 8.25 -41.97
N ILE A 207 -3.06 9.34 -41.66
CA ILE A 207 -4.21 9.85 -42.39
C ILE A 207 -3.87 11.27 -42.82
N ARG A 208 -3.51 11.43 -44.10
CA ARG A 208 -2.98 12.68 -44.67
C ARG A 208 -1.65 13.08 -44.03
N ASP A 209 -1.65 14.10 -43.18
CA ASP A 209 -0.48 14.58 -42.45
C ASP A 209 -0.66 14.40 -40.93
N GLU A 210 -1.59 13.53 -40.51
CA GLU A 210 -1.85 13.21 -39.12
C GLU A 210 -1.48 11.76 -38.80
N ILE A 211 -0.76 11.55 -37.70
CA ILE A 211 -0.58 10.24 -37.09
C ILE A 211 -1.71 10.02 -36.07
N HIS A 212 -2.48 8.97 -36.28
CA HIS A 212 -3.55 8.53 -35.38
C HIS A 212 -3.05 7.30 -34.65
N ILE A 213 -2.95 7.39 -33.33
CA ILE A 213 -2.46 6.33 -32.45
C ILE A 213 -3.60 5.96 -31.51
N GLU A 214 -3.90 4.67 -31.39
CA GLU A 214 -4.83 4.14 -30.40
C GLU A 214 -4.13 3.07 -29.55
N TRP A 215 -4.42 3.07 -28.26
CA TRP A 215 -3.89 2.09 -27.31
C TRP A 215 -5.01 1.52 -26.44
N GLN A 216 -4.71 0.40 -25.79
CA GLN A 216 -5.54 -0.23 -24.78
C GLN A 216 -4.96 0.08 -23.41
N LYS A 217 -5.82 0.47 -22.47
CA LYS A 217 -5.41 0.70 -21.08
C LYS A 217 -4.99 -0.63 -20.41
N PRO A 218 -3.96 -0.61 -19.55
CA PRO A 218 -3.61 -1.76 -18.72
C PRO A 218 -4.69 -1.99 -17.65
N GLY A 219 -4.79 -3.22 -17.15
CA GLY A 219 -5.58 -3.60 -15.98
C GLY A 219 -7.04 -3.11 -15.92
N THR A 220 -7.59 -3.13 -14.71
CA THR A 220 -9.00 -2.78 -14.44
C THR A 220 -9.16 -1.38 -13.83
N PHE A 221 -8.28 -0.45 -14.20
CA PHE A 221 -8.32 0.91 -13.66
C PHE A 221 -9.64 1.64 -13.97
N PRO A 222 -10.19 2.39 -13.00
CA PRO A 222 -11.36 3.22 -13.22
C PRO A 222 -11.13 4.33 -14.26
N PRO A 223 -12.22 4.89 -14.79
CA PRO A 223 -12.17 6.05 -15.67
C PRO A 223 -11.33 7.21 -15.08
N ASN A 224 -10.53 7.87 -15.92
CA ASN A 224 -9.68 9.02 -15.57
C ASN A 224 -8.60 8.78 -14.49
N CYS A 225 -8.34 7.52 -14.10
CA CYS A 225 -7.28 7.20 -13.13
C CYS A 225 -5.87 7.16 -13.71
N LEU A 226 -5.73 7.00 -15.03
CA LEU A 226 -4.45 6.87 -15.70
C LEU A 226 -4.08 8.16 -16.44
N ALA A 227 -2.78 8.49 -16.40
CA ALA A 227 -2.15 9.45 -17.26
C ALA A 227 -1.21 8.71 -18.21
N TYR A 228 -1.11 9.18 -19.46
CA TYR A 228 -0.27 8.59 -20.49
C TYR A 228 0.75 9.60 -20.98
N GLN A 229 1.92 9.11 -21.38
CA GLN A 229 2.92 9.87 -22.11
C GLN A 229 3.20 9.13 -23.42
N VAL A 230 3.03 9.82 -24.54
CA VAL A 230 3.36 9.27 -25.87
C VAL A 230 4.67 9.86 -26.32
N GLU A 231 5.65 9.00 -26.56
CA GLU A 231 6.94 9.35 -27.13
C GLU A 231 6.90 9.16 -28.65
N PHE A 232 7.19 10.23 -29.39
CA PHE A 232 7.35 10.19 -30.83
C PHE A 232 8.79 10.55 -31.20
N LYS A 233 9.42 9.67 -31.97
CA LYS A 233 10.78 9.85 -32.46
C LYS A 233 10.81 9.66 -33.97
N ASP A 234 11.22 10.69 -34.70
CA ASP A 234 11.50 10.59 -36.13
C ASP A 234 12.83 9.82 -36.30
N SER A 235 12.88 8.87 -37.22
CA SER A 235 14.12 8.13 -37.49
C SER A 235 15.22 8.99 -38.09
N LYS A 236 14.86 10.13 -38.70
CA LYS A 236 15.79 11.07 -39.35
C LYS A 236 16.20 12.24 -38.46
N SER A 237 15.64 12.33 -37.26
CA SER A 237 15.92 13.40 -36.30
C SER A 237 16.21 12.81 -34.93
N ASP A 238 17.22 13.34 -34.24
CA ASP A 238 17.42 12.99 -32.83
C ASP A 238 16.38 13.64 -31.90
N PHE A 239 15.48 14.46 -32.44
CA PHE A 239 14.44 15.12 -31.68
C PHE A 239 13.34 14.13 -31.26
N VAL A 240 13.08 14.10 -29.96
CA VAL A 240 11.99 13.34 -29.35
C VAL A 240 10.89 14.29 -28.91
N GLN A 241 9.68 14.02 -29.36
CA GLN A 241 8.47 14.74 -28.97
C GLN A 241 7.71 13.94 -27.92
N LEU A 242 7.35 14.58 -26.82
CA LEU A 242 6.59 13.99 -25.73
C LEU A 242 5.20 14.62 -25.67
N TYR A 243 4.17 13.78 -25.62
CA TYR A 243 2.77 14.21 -25.49
C TYR A 243 2.17 13.63 -24.21
N ASP A 244 1.93 14.50 -23.23
CA ASP A 244 1.29 14.10 -21.98
C ASP A 244 -0.24 14.18 -22.09
N ILE A 245 -0.90 13.05 -21.88
CA ILE A 245 -2.36 12.94 -21.76
C ILE A 245 -2.70 12.76 -20.28
N LYS A 246 -3.11 13.85 -19.63
CA LYS A 246 -3.51 13.84 -18.22
C LYS A 246 -4.88 13.18 -18.04
N GLN A 247 -4.99 12.30 -17.04
CA GLN A 247 -6.23 11.80 -16.42
C GLN A 247 -7.45 11.82 -17.35
N SER A 248 -7.45 10.90 -18.32
CA SER A 248 -8.42 10.90 -19.41
C SER A 248 -8.82 9.48 -19.76
N ASN A 249 -10.10 9.29 -20.07
CA ASN A 249 -10.60 8.07 -20.70
C ASN A 249 -10.17 7.92 -22.17
N LYS A 250 -9.57 8.96 -22.76
CA LYS A 250 -9.11 8.91 -24.15
C LYS A 250 -7.88 8.02 -24.24
N THR A 251 -8.02 6.92 -24.97
CA THR A 251 -6.94 6.01 -25.30
C THR A 251 -6.49 6.16 -26.76
N TRP A 252 -6.56 7.39 -27.25
CA TRP A 252 -6.14 7.75 -28.60
C TRP A 252 -5.52 9.15 -28.63
N LEU A 253 -4.62 9.38 -29.59
CA LEU A 253 -3.97 10.66 -29.85
C LEU A 253 -3.86 10.90 -31.36
N LYS A 254 -4.02 12.16 -31.77
CA LYS A 254 -3.75 12.63 -33.13
C LYS A 254 -2.61 13.63 -33.11
N ILE A 255 -1.58 13.37 -33.89
CA ILE A 255 -0.38 14.20 -34.00
C ILE A 255 -0.29 14.73 -35.43
N LEU A 256 -0.31 16.06 -35.60
CA LEU A 256 -0.05 16.70 -36.88
C LEU A 256 1.46 16.69 -37.16
N ILE A 257 1.86 16.05 -38.25
CA ILE A 257 3.22 16.15 -38.78
C ILE A 257 3.28 17.41 -39.63
N TYR A 258 3.87 18.47 -39.08
CA TYR A 258 4.25 19.59 -39.93
C TYR A 258 5.39 19.14 -40.85
N PRO A 259 5.31 19.39 -42.17
CA PRO A 259 6.44 19.15 -43.05
C PRO A 259 7.63 19.93 -42.50
N GLN A 260 8.76 19.24 -42.31
CA GLN A 260 10.04 19.87 -42.00
C GLN A 260 10.22 21.04 -42.97
N ILE A 261 10.22 22.28 -42.46
CA ILE A 261 10.46 23.47 -43.29
C ILE A 261 11.77 23.17 -44.01
N PRO A 262 11.77 23.00 -45.34
CA PRO A 262 12.99 22.61 -46.03
C PRO A 262 14.01 23.71 -45.80
N ASP A 263 15.22 23.34 -45.37
CA ASP A 263 16.32 24.29 -45.19
C ASP A 263 16.33 25.26 -46.38
N PRO A 264 16.26 26.59 -46.17
CA PRO A 264 16.27 27.57 -47.25
C PRO A 264 17.40 27.32 -48.24
N ARG A 265 18.56 26.80 -47.78
CA ARG A 265 19.68 26.41 -48.65
C ARG A 265 19.37 25.22 -49.55
N LYS A 266 18.59 24.24 -49.09
CA LYS A 266 18.10 23.11 -49.92
C LYS A 266 17.03 23.56 -50.91
N ILE A 267 16.19 24.54 -50.55
CA ILE A 267 15.21 25.15 -51.47
C ILE A 267 15.95 25.90 -52.58
N ILE A 268 16.94 26.73 -52.23
CA ILE A 268 17.77 27.45 -53.19
C ILE A 268 18.56 26.48 -54.07
N LYS A 269 19.17 25.42 -53.50
CA LYS A 269 19.84 24.38 -54.29
C LYS A 269 18.90 23.64 -55.23
N ARG A 270 17.65 23.36 -54.84
CA ARG A 270 16.64 22.75 -55.74
C ARG A 270 16.19 23.70 -56.84
N MET A 271 16.03 24.99 -56.56
CA MET A 271 15.70 26.00 -57.57
C MET A 271 16.81 26.18 -58.61
N PHE A 272 18.05 25.82 -58.27
CA PHE A 272 19.21 25.95 -59.15
C PHE A 272 19.89 24.61 -59.54
N GLY A 273 19.22 23.47 -59.34
CA GLY A 273 19.53 22.17 -59.95
C GLY A 273 20.57 21.28 -59.24
N GLU A 274 20.19 20.03 -58.95
CA GLU A 274 20.88 18.80 -59.41
C GLU A 274 20.13 17.52 -58.98
N GLN A 275 20.32 16.47 -59.78
CA GLN A 275 19.53 15.24 -59.96
C GLN A 275 19.75 14.15 -58.88
N ILE A 276 18.67 13.39 -58.61
CA ILE A 276 18.53 11.91 -58.36
C ILE A 276 19.48 11.30 -57.28
N GLU A 277 18.99 10.61 -56.23
CA GLU A 277 18.63 9.17 -56.28
C GLU A 277 17.87 8.69 -55.01
N ASP A 278 17.47 7.43 -55.07
CA ASP A 278 16.20 6.84 -54.66
C ASP A 278 16.04 6.45 -53.18
N SER A 279 14.79 6.28 -52.79
CA SER A 279 14.30 5.98 -51.44
C SER A 279 14.06 4.49 -51.20
N GLN A 280 14.58 3.96 -50.09
CA GLN A 280 13.98 2.81 -49.40
C GLN A 280 13.93 3.11 -47.89
N VAL A 281 12.72 3.18 -47.32
CA VAL A 281 12.48 3.40 -45.89
C VAL A 281 11.97 2.09 -45.29
N SER A 282 12.82 1.44 -44.50
CA SER A 282 12.42 0.38 -43.56
C SER A 282 11.96 1.01 -42.24
N ILE A 283 10.76 0.66 -41.80
CA ILE A 283 10.19 1.06 -40.52
C ILE A 283 10.48 -0.04 -39.50
N CYS A 284 11.31 0.25 -38.50
CA CYS A 284 11.46 -0.60 -37.31
C CYS A 284 10.71 0.04 -36.14
N LEU A 285 9.83 -0.74 -35.50
CA LEU A 285 9.07 -0.39 -34.31
C LEU A 285 9.93 -0.54 -33.04
N LEU A 286 9.86 0.43 -32.13
CA LEU A 286 10.49 0.39 -30.79
C LEU A 286 9.51 0.84 -29.69
N ALA A 287 9.74 0.29 -28.51
CA ALA A 287 8.79 0.07 -27.41
C ALA A 287 8.44 1.29 -26.55
N VAL A 288 7.22 1.25 -25.97
CA VAL A 288 6.73 2.18 -24.94
C VAL A 288 7.02 1.59 -23.56
N LYS A 289 7.52 2.41 -22.64
CA LYS A 289 7.84 2.04 -21.25
C LYS A 289 6.70 2.41 -20.30
#